data_AF-A0AA43BTH1-F1
#
_entry.id   AF-A0AA43BTH1-F1
#
_cell.length_a   1.000
_cell.length_b   1.000
_cell.length_c   1.000
_cell.angle_alpha   90.00
_cell.angle_beta   90.00
_cell.angle_gamma   90.00
#
_symmetry.space_group_name_H-M   'P 1'
#
loop_
_entity.id
_entity.type
_entity.pdbx_description
1 polymer ?
#
loop_
_entity_poly.entity_id
_entity_poly.type
_entity_poly.pdbx_seq_one_letter_code
_entity_poly.pdbx_strand_id
1 'polypeptide(L)'
;MDSPLRERTAQLQRRLIDLEAREDARYAKGALEQARRALEAASSPTKDPPSAARAQAIADAAMVLADRQLARRQSQAALVHTERRLSAVRERAKAQRRVLEALMRQRAELARSMEESP
;
A
#
# COMPACT_ATOMS: atom_id res chain seq x y z
N MET A 1 -6.81 25.36 -33.50
CA MET A 1 -6.95 25.56 -32.05
C MET A 1 -7.57 24.30 -31.51
N ASP A 2 -6.78 23.43 -30.87
CA ASP A 2 -7.37 22.27 -30.17
C ASP A 2 -8.23 22.77 -29.02
N SER A 3 -9.43 22.19 -28.86
CA SER A 3 -10.35 22.58 -27.79
C SER A 3 -9.72 22.23 -26.43
N PRO A 4 -9.80 23.09 -25.40
CA PRO A 4 -9.24 22.82 -24.06
C PRO A 4 -9.76 21.51 -23.44
N LEU A 5 -10.97 21.06 -23.84
CA LEU A 5 -11.49 19.76 -23.44
C LEU A 5 -10.70 18.60 -24.07
N ARG A 6 -10.24 18.71 -25.31
CA ARG A 6 -9.42 17.66 -25.95
C ARG A 6 -8.06 17.53 -25.30
N GLU A 7 -7.40 18.66 -25.01
CA GLU A 7 -6.12 18.68 -24.30
C GLU A 7 -6.23 18.03 -22.92
N ARG A 8 -7.31 18.35 -22.18
CA ARG A 8 -7.58 17.73 -20.88
C ARG A 8 -7.84 16.23 -20.99
N THR A 9 -8.62 15.78 -21.97
CA THR A 9 -8.84 14.35 -22.23
C THR A 9 -7.52 13.63 -22.53
N ALA A 10 -6.64 14.21 -23.37
CA ALA A 10 -5.33 13.63 -23.67
C ALA A 10 -4.43 13.55 -22.43
N GLN A 11 -4.46 14.56 -21.56
CA GLN A 11 -3.75 14.54 -20.29
C GLN A 11 -4.25 13.42 -19.37
N LEU A 12 -5.58 13.26 -19.26
CA LEU A 12 -6.20 12.22 -18.44
C LEU A 12 -5.94 10.82 -19.00
N GLN A 13 -5.89 10.66 -20.33
CA GLN A 13 -5.51 9.41 -20.99
C GLN A 13 -4.06 9.03 -20.67
N ARG A 14 -3.11 9.97 -20.77
CA ARG A 14 -1.71 9.70 -20.39
C ARG A 14 -1.60 9.26 -18.94
N ARG A 15 -2.27 9.97 -18.02
CA ARG A 15 -2.29 9.60 -16.61
C ARG A 15 -2.89 8.21 -16.37
N LEU A 16 -3.97 7.86 -17.08
CA LEU A 16 -4.56 6.52 -16.97
C LEU A 16 -3.57 5.44 -17.42
N ILE A 17 -2.86 5.66 -18.54
CA ILE A 17 -1.84 4.74 -19.04
C ILE A 17 -0.74 4.55 -17.99
N ASP A 18 -0.24 5.64 -17.39
CA ASP A 18 0.80 5.58 -16.36
C ASP A 18 0.33 4.77 -15.14
N LEU A 19 -0.93 4.93 -14.72
CA LEU A 19 -1.50 4.17 -13.61
C LEU A 19 -1.69 2.69 -13.93
N GLU A 20 -2.11 2.38 -15.16
CA GLU A 20 -2.30 1.00 -15.62
C GLU A 20 -0.97 0.26 -15.82
N ALA A 21 0.11 0.98 -16.14
CA ALA A 21 1.45 0.43 -16.32
C ALA A 21 2.13 0.03 -14.99
N ARG A 22 1.58 0.45 -13.85
CA ARG A 22 2.13 0.08 -12.54
C ARG A 22 1.97 -1.42 -12.28
N GLU A 23 3.00 -2.04 -11.70
CA GLU A 23 2.97 -3.46 -11.32
C GLU A 23 1.82 -3.81 -10.35
N ASP A 24 1.43 -2.84 -9.50
CA ASP A 24 0.37 -2.99 -8.51
C ASP A 24 -1.03 -2.60 -9.03
N ALA A 25 -1.17 -2.19 -10.30
CA ALA A 25 -2.42 -1.70 -10.89
C ALA A 25 -3.61 -2.67 -10.72
N ARG A 26 -3.35 -3.99 -10.69
CA ARG A 26 -4.37 -5.02 -10.44
C ARG A 26 -5.19 -4.81 -9.17
N TYR A 27 -4.62 -4.15 -8.15
CA TYR A 27 -5.30 -3.86 -6.88
C TYR A 27 -6.28 -2.68 -6.96
N ALA A 28 -6.24 -1.91 -8.04
CA ALA A 28 -7.15 -0.78 -8.31
C ALA A 28 -7.98 -0.97 -9.60
N LYS A 29 -8.05 -2.21 -10.11
CA LYS A 29 -8.64 -2.53 -11.42
C LYS A 29 -10.03 -1.92 -11.64
N GLY A 30 -10.94 -2.02 -10.67
CA GLY A 30 -12.29 -1.48 -10.81
C GLY A 30 -12.33 0.04 -10.98
N ALA A 31 -11.49 0.78 -10.26
CA ALA A 31 -11.38 2.23 -10.38
C ALA A 31 -10.74 2.63 -11.71
N LEU A 32 -9.71 1.91 -12.16
CA LEU A 32 -9.07 2.13 -13.47
C LEU A 32 -10.03 1.85 -14.63
N GLU A 33 -10.83 0.78 -14.57
CA GLU A 33 -11.86 0.50 -15.56
C GLU A 33 -12.97 1.56 -15.59
N GLN A 34 -13.31 2.15 -14.44
CA GLN A 34 -14.25 3.26 -14.38
C GLN A 34 -13.65 4.54 -15.01
N ALA A 35 -12.38 4.82 -14.74
CA ALA A 35 -11.66 5.93 -15.36
C ALA A 35 -11.59 5.78 -16.89
N ARG A 36 -11.31 4.57 -17.37
CA ARG A 36 -11.27 4.24 -18.80
C ARG A 36 -12.61 4.47 -19.48
N ARG A 37 -13.69 3.89 -18.95
CA ARG A 37 -15.05 4.08 -19.48
C ARG A 37 -15.46 5.55 -19.51
N ALA A 38 -15.09 6.30 -18.48
CA ALA A 38 -15.36 7.74 -18.44
C ALA A 38 -14.56 8.51 -19.49
N LEU A 39 -13.29 8.15 -19.76
CA LEU A 39 -12.47 8.77 -20.81
C LEU A 39 -12.94 8.43 -22.22
N GLU A 40 -13.33 7.18 -22.47
CA GLU A 40 -13.99 6.77 -23.72
C GLU A 40 -15.25 7.61 -23.94
N ALA A 41 -16.06 7.76 -22.89
CA ALA A 41 -17.27 8.55 -22.94
C ALA A 41 -17.00 10.06 -23.10
N ALA A 42 -15.86 10.59 -22.64
CA ALA A 42 -15.44 11.98 -22.83
C ALA A 42 -14.87 12.24 -24.23
N SER A 43 -14.33 11.20 -24.88
CA SER A 43 -13.74 11.26 -26.22
C SER A 43 -14.78 11.07 -27.33
N SER A 44 -16.02 10.70 -26.98
CA SER A 44 -17.09 10.48 -27.95
C SER A 44 -17.46 11.77 -28.69
N PRO A 45 -17.42 11.77 -30.04
CA PRO A 45 -17.68 12.98 -30.86
C PRO A 45 -19.14 13.45 -30.82
N THR A 46 -20.05 12.64 -30.30
CA THR A 46 -21.49 12.92 -30.23
C THR A 46 -21.94 13.64 -28.96
N LYS A 47 -21.05 13.85 -27.99
CA LYS A 47 -21.42 14.50 -26.72
C LYS A 47 -21.31 16.02 -26.79
N ASP A 48 -22.27 16.66 -26.13
CA ASP A 48 -22.23 18.08 -25.83
C ASP A 48 -21.08 18.41 -24.83
N PRO A 49 -20.52 19.64 -24.88
CA PRO A 49 -19.38 20.01 -24.04
C PRO A 49 -19.60 19.79 -22.52
N PRO A 50 -20.77 20.07 -21.93
CA PRO A 50 -21.04 19.80 -20.52
C PRO A 50 -20.94 18.30 -20.15
N SER A 51 -21.45 17.41 -21.00
CA SER A 51 -21.38 15.96 -20.75
C SER A 51 -19.96 15.41 -20.88
N ALA A 52 -19.16 15.97 -21.81
CA ALA A 52 -17.74 15.64 -21.93
C ALA A 52 -16.96 16.08 -20.68
N ALA A 53 -17.20 17.31 -20.19
CA ALA A 53 -16.58 17.82 -18.97
C ALA A 53 -16.96 16.99 -17.72
N ARG A 54 -18.23 16.56 -17.60
CA ARG A 54 -18.66 15.67 -16.52
C ARG A 54 -17.95 14.32 -16.59
N ALA A 55 -17.82 13.75 -17.78
CA ALA A 55 -17.11 12.49 -17.98
C ALA A 55 -15.62 12.61 -17.61
N GLN A 56 -14.96 13.73 -17.94
CA GLN A 56 -13.59 14.01 -17.50
C GLN A 56 -13.47 14.08 -15.97
N ALA A 57 -14.43 14.73 -15.30
CA ALA A 57 -14.45 14.81 -13.83
C ALA A 57 -14.62 13.42 -13.18
N ILE A 58 -15.47 12.57 -13.75
CA ILE A 58 -15.62 11.17 -13.31
C ILE A 58 -14.31 10.41 -13.50
N ALA A 59 -13.65 10.57 -14.65
CA ALA A 59 -12.37 9.92 -14.92
C ALA A 59 -11.29 10.34 -13.90
N ASP A 60 -11.19 11.62 -13.62
CA ASP A 60 -10.22 12.16 -12.66
C ASP A 60 -10.49 11.65 -11.24
N ALA A 61 -11.76 11.67 -10.80
CA ALA A 61 -12.15 11.14 -9.50
C ALA A 61 -11.86 9.63 -9.38
N ALA A 62 -12.12 8.86 -10.44
CA ALA A 62 -11.82 7.44 -10.49
C ALA A 62 -10.30 7.16 -10.42
N MET A 63 -9.47 7.97 -11.09
CA MET A 63 -8.00 7.89 -10.98
C MET A 63 -7.51 8.22 -9.57
N VAL A 64 -8.07 9.24 -8.90
CA VAL A 64 -7.76 9.55 -7.50
C VAL A 64 -8.14 8.40 -6.56
N LEU A 65 -9.28 7.74 -6.81
CA LEU A 65 -9.66 6.55 -6.06
C LEU A 65 -8.67 5.39 -6.28
N ALA A 66 -8.24 5.18 -7.53
CA ALA A 66 -7.23 4.19 -7.87
C ALA A 66 -5.92 4.45 -7.11
N ASP A 67 -5.41 5.68 -7.16
CA ASP A 67 -4.21 6.10 -6.43
C ASP A 67 -4.30 5.79 -4.92
N ARG A 68 -5.45 6.10 -4.30
CA ARG A 68 -5.69 5.81 -2.87
C ARG A 68 -5.72 4.32 -2.58
N GLN A 69 -6.32 3.51 -3.44
CA GLN A 69 -6.35 2.05 -3.29
C GLN A 69 -4.94 1.47 -3.37
N LEU A 70 -4.12 1.94 -4.32
CA LEU A 70 -2.73 1.51 -4.47
C LEU A 70 -1.88 1.94 -3.27
N ALA A 71 -1.99 3.20 -2.82
CA ALA A 71 -1.29 3.69 -1.63
C ALA A 71 -1.67 2.90 -0.38
N ARG A 72 -2.98 2.62 -0.18
CA ARG A 72 -3.45 1.78 0.93
C ARG A 72 -2.83 0.38 0.88
N ARG A 73 -2.76 -0.22 -0.31
CA ARG A 73 -2.17 -1.56 -0.50
C ARG A 73 -0.69 -1.58 -0.12
N GLN A 74 0.07 -0.56 -0.51
CA GLN A 74 1.48 -0.42 -0.15
C GLN A 74 1.67 -0.28 1.37
N SER A 75 0.88 0.59 2.01
CA SER A 75 0.91 0.75 3.47
C SER A 75 0.57 -0.54 4.22
N GLN A 76 -0.41 -1.31 3.73
CA GLN A 76 -0.75 -2.62 4.32
C GLN A 76 0.39 -3.64 4.17
N ALA A 77 1.04 -3.68 3.01
CA ALA A 77 2.20 -4.56 2.80
C ALA A 77 3.35 -4.18 3.75
N ALA A 78 3.64 -2.89 3.89
CA ALA A 78 4.64 -2.37 4.81
C ALA A 78 4.33 -2.69 6.28
N LEU A 79 3.06 -2.58 6.68
CA LEU A 79 2.61 -2.93 8.03
C LEU A 79 2.88 -4.41 8.33
N VAL A 80 2.45 -5.32 7.44
CA VAL A 80 2.67 -6.76 7.62
C VAL A 80 4.16 -7.10 7.73
N HIS A 81 5.02 -6.48 6.93
CA HIS A 81 6.47 -6.65 7.04
C HIS A 81 7.00 -6.17 8.40
N THR A 82 6.51 -5.03 8.87
CA THR A 82 6.92 -4.45 10.15
C THR A 82 6.47 -5.32 11.33
N GLU A 83 5.24 -5.83 11.30
CA GLU A 83 4.71 -6.73 12.32
C GLU A 83 5.51 -8.04 12.41
N ARG A 84 5.88 -8.63 11.27
CA ARG A 84 6.74 -9.82 11.24
C ARG A 84 8.10 -9.56 11.88
N ARG A 85 8.73 -8.42 11.56
CA ARG A 85 10.00 -8.02 12.16
C ARG A 85 9.88 -7.82 13.67
N LEU A 86 8.83 -7.14 14.12
CA LEU A 86 8.57 -6.92 15.55
C LEU A 86 8.36 -8.25 16.29
N SER A 87 7.62 -9.19 15.69
CA SER A 87 7.44 -10.54 16.24
C SER A 87 8.78 -11.26 16.41
N ALA A 88 9.62 -11.26 15.37
CA ALA A 88 10.94 -11.88 15.43
C ALA A 88 11.84 -11.27 16.52
N VAL A 89 11.81 -9.94 16.70
CA VAL A 89 12.53 -9.25 17.78
C VAL A 89 12.02 -9.67 19.16
N ARG A 90 10.69 -9.76 19.33
CA ARG A 90 10.07 -10.20 20.59
C ARG A 90 10.45 -11.63 20.94
N GLU A 91 10.44 -12.55 19.97
CA GLU A 91 10.83 -13.94 20.20
C GLU A 91 12.33 -14.05 20.57
N ARG A 92 13.20 -13.28 19.91
CA ARG A 92 14.62 -13.21 20.29
C ARG A 92 14.81 -12.70 21.73
N ALA A 93 14.09 -11.64 22.11
CA ALA A 93 14.16 -11.11 23.47
C ALA A 93 13.65 -12.11 24.52
N LYS A 94 12.57 -12.85 24.23
CA LYS A 94 12.08 -13.94 25.09
C LYS A 94 13.12 -15.05 25.25
N ALA A 95 13.79 -15.45 24.17
CA ALA A 95 14.84 -16.47 24.22
C ALA A 95 16.02 -16.00 25.08
N GLN A 96 16.49 -14.76 24.88
CA GLN A 96 17.56 -14.17 25.67
C GLN A 96 17.20 -14.10 27.16
N ARG A 97 15.96 -13.73 27.49
CA ARG A 97 15.46 -13.72 28.87
C ARG A 97 15.51 -15.13 29.49
N ARG A 98 15.06 -16.16 28.79
CA ARG A 98 15.11 -17.55 29.30
C ARG A 98 16.54 -18.01 29.57
N VAL A 99 17.48 -17.68 28.68
CA VAL A 99 18.90 -17.98 28.88
C VAL A 99 19.43 -17.26 30.12
N LEU A 100 19.13 -15.96 30.26
CA LEU A 100 19.54 -15.19 31.44
C LEU A 100 18.96 -15.76 32.74
N GLU A 101 17.68 -16.13 32.75
CA GLU A 101 17.04 -16.75 33.90
C GLU A 101 17.69 -18.09 34.27
N ALA A 102 18.07 -18.91 33.29
CA ALA A 102 18.78 -20.17 33.53
C ALA A 102 20.18 -19.93 34.11
N LEU A 103 20.94 -18.97 33.56
CA LEU A 103 22.27 -18.61 34.06
C LEU A 103 22.22 -18.08 35.50
N MET A 104 21.21 -17.25 35.82
CA MET A 104 21.03 -16.74 37.19
C MET A 104 20.69 -17.85 38.18
N ARG A 105 19.86 -18.83 37.79
CA ARG A 105 19.57 -20.01 38.63
C ARG A 105 20.81 -20.86 38.88
N GLN A 106 21.57 -21.17 37.81
CA GLN A 106 22.82 -21.92 37.93
C GLN A 106 23.83 -21.20 38.84
N ARG A 107 23.95 -19.87 38.71
CA ARG A 107 24.81 -19.07 39.59
C ARG A 107 24.38 -19.15 41.05
N ALA A 108 23.08 -19.08 41.33
CA ALA A 108 22.54 -19.20 42.69
C ALA A 108 22.75 -20.60 43.29
N GLU A 109 22.60 -21.65 42.48
CA GLU A 109 22.90 -23.04 42.88
C GLU A 109 24.37 -23.23 43.23
N LEU A 110 25.29 -22.73 42.39
CA LEU A 110 26.72 -22.77 42.65
C LEU A 110 27.09 -22.04 43.95
N ALA A 111 26.53 -20.85 44.17
CA ALA A 111 26.78 -20.09 45.40
C ALA A 111 26.38 -20.88 46.66
N ARG A 112 25.20 -21.53 46.65
CA ARG A 112 24.74 -22.38 47.76
C ARG A 112 25.64 -23.60 47.99
N SER A 113 26.07 -24.28 46.92
CA SER A 113 26.97 -25.44 47.06
C SER A 113 28.33 -25.09 47.65
N MET A 114 28.80 -23.84 47.46
CA MET A 114 30.03 -23.35 48.08
C MET A 114 29.85 -22.96 49.56
N GLU A 115 28.65 -22.56 49.98
CA GLU A 115 28.33 -22.30 51.38
C GLU A 115 28.12 -23.60 52.19
N GLU A 116 27.69 -24.68 51.53
CA GLU A 116 27.46 -26.00 52.14
C GLU A 116 28.69 -26.94 52.11
N SER A 117 29.77 -26.54 51.44
CA SER A 117 31.04 -27.30 51.42
C SER A 117 31.93 -26.85 52.59
N PRO A 118 32.32 -27.75 53.53
CA PRO A 118 33.12 -27.43 54.72
C PRO A 118 34.57 -27.05 54.42
#